data_AF-A0A5B7WYK8-F1
#
_entry.id   AF-A0A5B7WYK8-F1
#
_cell.length_a   1.000
_cell.length_b   1.000
_cell.length_c   1.000
_cell.angle_alpha   90.00
_cell.angle_beta   90.00
_cell.angle_gamma   90.00
#
_symmetry.space_group_name_H-M   'P 1'
#
loop_
_entity.id
_entity.type
_entity.pdbx_description
1 polymer ?
#
loop_
_entity_poly.entity_id
_entity_poly.type
_entity_poly.pdbx_seq_one_letter_code
_entity_poly.pdbx_strand_id
1 'polypeptide(L)'
;MREAALYWTLRRFGFLCFLAFANPATAQLEDRTALFQTNDALETRLEFSFRDIKKSKNDTVYQQTQLYYRSNVSSWDSINVSLRARGKFRRENCFFTPIKIKIKKRDAKGTLFEGNKNLKMVMPCLTSSGNSDLVVKEYLCYKLYEEISPYNFNTRLLDLTLTDNRKKIPKPISLKLF
;
A
#
# COMPACT_ATOMS: atom_id res chain seq x y z
N MET A 1 35.03 -58.76 -50.49
CA MET A 1 35.79 -59.52 -49.48
C MET A 1 35.48 -58.95 -48.12
N ARG A 2 34.68 -59.70 -47.34
CA ARG A 2 34.99 -60.19 -45.97
C ARG A 2 34.74 -59.13 -44.89
N GLU A 3 33.62 -59.21 -44.17
CA GLU A 3 33.48 -59.89 -42.85
C GLU A 3 34.20 -59.10 -41.74
N ALA A 4 33.69 -58.81 -40.55
CA ALA A 4 32.60 -59.33 -39.73
C ALA A 4 32.25 -58.21 -38.71
N ALA A 5 30.98 -57.98 -38.36
CA ALA A 5 30.34 -58.48 -37.14
C ALA A 5 31.23 -58.37 -35.88
N LEU A 6 30.75 -57.61 -34.87
CA LEU A 6 31.12 -57.53 -33.44
C LEU A 6 30.60 -56.13 -32.99
N TYR A 7 29.62 -55.91 -32.12
CA TYR A 7 29.05 -56.72 -31.07
C TYR A 7 27.59 -56.32 -30.84
N TRP A 8 26.86 -57.34 -30.40
CA TRP A 8 25.51 -57.36 -29.90
C TRP A 8 25.44 -56.78 -28.48
N THR A 9 24.25 -56.30 -28.10
CA THR A 9 23.76 -56.03 -26.72
C THR A 9 24.14 -54.68 -26.07
N LEU A 10 23.16 -53.76 -26.02
CA LEU A 10 22.42 -53.47 -24.78
C LEU A 10 21.32 -52.41 -25.01
N ARG A 11 20.08 -52.76 -24.62
CA ARG A 11 18.99 -51.89 -24.14
C ARG A 11 18.58 -50.73 -25.09
N ARG A 12 17.54 -50.89 -25.92
CA ARG A 12 16.12 -50.89 -25.48
C ARG A 12 15.95 -50.30 -24.08
N PHE A 13 15.83 -48.97 -23.98
CA PHE A 13 15.00 -48.23 -23.02
C PHE A 13 15.27 -46.72 -23.20
N GLY A 14 14.96 -46.17 -24.38
CA GLY A 14 14.83 -44.72 -24.58
C GLY A 14 13.37 -44.31 -24.34
N PHE A 15 12.85 -44.68 -23.18
CA PHE A 15 11.50 -44.39 -22.74
C PHE A 15 11.40 -42.88 -22.49
N LEU A 16 10.43 -42.26 -23.19
CA LEU A 16 9.68 -41.09 -22.74
C LEU A 16 10.07 -40.55 -21.36
N CYS A 17 10.73 -39.39 -21.31
CA CYS A 17 10.57 -38.40 -20.24
C CYS A 17 11.32 -37.10 -20.56
N PHE A 18 11.09 -36.53 -21.74
CA PHE A 18 11.26 -35.08 -21.95
C PHE A 18 9.87 -34.43 -21.81
N LEU A 19 9.24 -34.64 -20.66
CA LEU A 19 7.99 -33.99 -20.29
C LEU A 19 8.24 -33.11 -19.07
N ALA A 20 7.92 -31.83 -19.27
CA ALA A 20 7.50 -30.88 -18.26
C ALA A 20 8.55 -30.41 -17.23
N PHE A 21 9.39 -29.46 -17.65
CA PHE A 21 9.59 -28.24 -16.85
C PHE A 21 8.96 -27.04 -17.57
N ALA A 22 7.71 -27.20 -18.02
CA ALA A 22 6.85 -26.04 -18.16
C ALA A 22 6.41 -25.70 -16.73
N ASN A 23 7.21 -24.89 -16.04
CA ASN A 23 6.74 -24.26 -14.82
C ASN A 23 5.66 -23.27 -15.30
N PRO A 24 4.36 -23.50 -15.09
CA PRO A 24 3.42 -22.42 -15.28
C PRO A 24 3.70 -21.48 -14.12
N ALA A 25 4.67 -20.56 -14.31
CA ALA A 25 4.60 -19.28 -13.66
C ALA A 25 3.39 -18.57 -14.27
N THR A 26 2.19 -19.08 -13.98
CA THR A 26 1.01 -18.24 -13.89
C THR A 26 1.35 -17.27 -12.79
N ALA A 27 1.98 -16.15 -13.18
CA ALA A 27 1.95 -14.94 -12.40
C ALA A 27 0.49 -14.76 -12.05
N GLN A 28 0.13 -14.95 -10.77
CA GLN A 28 -1.16 -14.51 -10.28
C GLN A 28 -1.23 -13.04 -10.68
N LEU A 29 -2.13 -12.71 -11.61
CA LEU A 29 -2.54 -11.33 -11.82
C LEU A 29 -3.02 -10.89 -10.44
N GLU A 30 -2.21 -10.10 -9.73
CA GLU A 30 -2.59 -9.62 -8.41
C GLU A 30 -3.93 -8.92 -8.56
N ASP A 31 -4.94 -9.40 -7.84
CA ASP A 31 -6.27 -8.78 -7.78
C ASP A 31 -6.16 -7.47 -6.99
N ARG A 32 -5.52 -6.47 -7.62
CA ARG A 32 -5.35 -5.13 -7.07
C ARG A 32 -6.67 -4.39 -7.21
N THR A 33 -7.18 -3.94 -6.08
CA THR A 33 -8.36 -3.05 -6.05
C THR A 33 -8.10 -1.77 -6.84
N ALA A 34 -9.16 -1.10 -7.30
CA ALA A 34 -9.08 0.14 -8.09
C ALA A 34 -8.15 1.20 -7.48
N LEU A 35 -8.07 1.28 -6.16
CA LEU A 35 -7.19 2.19 -5.44
C LEU A 35 -5.70 2.03 -5.81
N PHE A 36 -5.24 0.82 -6.10
CA PHE A 36 -3.82 0.47 -6.29
C PHE A 36 -3.44 0.08 -7.72
N GLN A 37 -4.36 0.24 -8.67
CA GLN A 37 -4.10 -0.04 -10.09
C GLN A 37 -3.21 1.01 -10.77
N THR A 38 -3.16 2.22 -10.21
CA THR A 38 -2.33 3.34 -10.69
C THR A 38 -1.29 3.70 -9.62
N ASN A 39 -0.09 4.06 -10.09
CA ASN A 39 1.01 4.54 -9.24
C ASN A 39 1.00 6.08 -9.08
N ASP A 40 0.06 6.78 -9.72
CA ASP A 40 -0.03 8.24 -9.63
C ASP A 40 -0.42 8.67 -8.22
N ALA A 41 0.22 9.73 -7.74
CA ALA A 41 -0.07 10.29 -6.43
C ALA A 41 -1.54 10.70 -6.33
N LEU A 42 -2.26 10.14 -5.35
CA LEU A 42 -3.64 10.50 -5.09
C LEU A 42 -3.70 11.78 -4.24
N GLU A 43 -4.27 12.83 -4.80
CA GLU A 43 -4.49 14.09 -4.08
C GLU A 43 -5.58 13.89 -3.02
N THR A 44 -5.26 14.17 -1.76
CA THR A 44 -6.16 13.95 -0.63
C THR A 44 -6.14 15.09 0.37
N ARG A 45 -7.24 15.25 1.12
CA ARG A 45 -7.35 16.19 2.24
C ARG A 45 -7.99 15.51 3.43
N LEU A 46 -7.42 15.77 4.61
CA LEU A 46 -7.88 15.18 5.85
C LEU A 46 -7.77 16.20 6.98
N GLU A 47 -8.84 16.32 7.76
CA GLU A 47 -8.93 17.23 8.88
C GLU A 47 -9.20 16.46 10.17
N PHE A 48 -8.30 16.61 11.15
CA PHE A 48 -8.43 15.99 12.47
C PHE A 48 -7.47 16.61 13.49
N SER A 49 -7.73 16.33 14.75
CA SER A 49 -6.89 16.78 15.87
C SER A 49 -5.65 15.88 16.00
N PHE A 50 -4.48 16.42 15.67
CA PHE A 50 -3.23 15.66 15.73
C PHE A 50 -2.92 15.19 17.16
N ARG A 51 -3.22 16.02 18.15
CA ARG A 51 -2.99 15.67 19.57
C ARG A 51 -3.93 14.59 20.03
N ASP A 52 -5.20 14.61 19.64
CA ASP A 52 -6.19 13.67 20.19
C ASP A 52 -5.97 12.29 19.58
N ILE A 53 -5.66 12.24 18.28
CA ILE A 53 -5.18 11.02 17.62
C ILE A 53 -3.92 10.47 18.30
N LYS A 54 -2.91 11.31 18.57
CA LYS A 54 -1.67 10.89 19.24
C LYS A 54 -1.91 10.35 20.65
N LYS A 55 -2.78 11.04 21.42
CA LYS A 55 -3.12 10.70 22.82
C LYS A 55 -3.99 9.45 22.95
N SER A 56 -4.70 9.03 21.91
CA SER A 56 -5.56 7.83 21.96
C SER A 56 -4.74 6.57 22.27
N LYS A 57 -4.66 6.17 23.55
CA LYS A 57 -3.93 4.98 24.03
C LYS A 57 -4.71 3.68 23.82
N ASN A 58 -6.03 3.77 23.71
CA ASN A 58 -6.87 2.61 23.51
C ASN A 58 -6.92 2.28 22.01
N ASP A 59 -6.39 1.11 21.66
CA ASP A 59 -6.41 0.61 20.28
C ASP A 59 -7.85 0.39 19.76
N THR A 60 -8.88 0.49 20.58
CA THR A 60 -10.28 0.34 20.15
C THR A 60 -10.91 1.66 19.71
N VAL A 61 -10.35 2.80 20.11
CA VAL A 61 -10.97 4.11 19.88
C VAL A 61 -10.54 4.69 18.54
N TYR A 62 -11.53 4.93 17.68
CA TYR A 62 -11.34 5.60 16.39
C TYR A 62 -12.00 6.97 16.40
N GLN A 63 -11.35 7.95 15.79
CA GLN A 63 -11.93 9.26 15.51
C GLN A 63 -12.53 9.27 14.10
N GLN A 64 -13.80 9.62 13.98
CA GLN A 64 -14.46 9.72 12.68
C GLN A 64 -14.16 11.06 12.02
N THR A 65 -13.94 11.04 10.71
CA THR A 65 -13.78 12.24 9.88
C THR A 65 -14.09 11.90 8.42
N GLN A 66 -14.07 12.91 7.55
CA GLN A 66 -14.21 12.78 6.11
C GLN A 66 -12.83 12.82 5.45
N LEU A 67 -12.52 11.81 4.64
CA LEU A 67 -11.37 11.85 3.72
C LEU A 67 -11.85 12.38 2.38
N TYR A 68 -11.29 13.50 1.95
CA TYR A 68 -11.53 14.04 0.62
C TYR A 68 -10.44 13.58 -0.32
N TYR A 69 -10.81 13.21 -1.54
CA TYR A 69 -9.87 12.69 -2.54
C TYR A 69 -10.30 13.08 -3.95
N ARG A 70 -9.33 13.08 -4.86
CA ARG A 70 -9.54 13.44 -6.27
C ARG A 70 -9.22 12.25 -7.16
N SER A 71 -10.25 11.56 -7.67
CA SER A 71 -10.06 10.42 -8.59
C SER A 71 -9.88 10.86 -10.04
N ASN A 72 -10.43 12.01 -10.41
CA ASN A 72 -10.36 12.62 -11.73
C ASN A 72 -9.97 14.11 -11.65
N VAL A 73 -9.43 14.66 -12.73
CA VAL A 73 -8.87 16.03 -12.73
C VAL A 73 -9.95 17.10 -12.42
N SER A 74 -11.25 16.83 -12.46
CA SER A 74 -12.27 17.87 -12.35
C SER A 74 -13.07 17.91 -11.05
N SER A 75 -13.06 16.88 -10.19
CA SER A 75 -13.95 16.84 -9.02
C SER A 75 -13.36 16.22 -7.76
N TRP A 76 -13.72 16.80 -6.60
CA TRP A 76 -13.46 16.25 -5.28
C TRP A 76 -14.61 15.32 -4.88
N ASP A 77 -14.26 14.15 -4.36
CA ASP A 77 -15.18 13.24 -3.70
C ASP A 77 -14.79 13.06 -2.23
N SER A 78 -15.67 12.49 -1.41
CA SER A 78 -15.45 12.30 0.02
C SER A 78 -15.95 10.95 0.50
N ILE A 79 -15.26 10.39 1.49
CA ILE A 79 -15.65 9.15 2.14
C ILE A 79 -15.51 9.23 3.66
N ASN A 80 -16.49 8.67 4.36
CA ASN A 80 -16.46 8.58 5.81
C ASN A 80 -15.39 7.58 6.25
N VAL A 81 -14.46 8.05 7.07
CA VAL A 81 -13.35 7.25 7.57
C VAL A 81 -13.23 7.33 9.09
N SER A 82 -12.67 6.28 9.66
CA SER A 82 -12.34 6.18 11.07
C SER A 82 -10.82 6.09 11.22
N LEU A 83 -10.21 7.06 11.91
CA LEU A 83 -8.77 7.19 12.07
C LEU A 83 -8.32 6.72 13.45
N ARG A 84 -7.14 6.12 13.51
CA ARG A 84 -6.47 5.73 14.75
C ARG A 84 -4.95 5.83 14.59
N ALA A 85 -4.25 6.31 15.61
CA ALA A 85 -2.79 6.26 15.62
C ALA A 85 -2.27 4.82 15.67
N ARG A 86 -1.07 4.59 15.13
CA ARG A 86 -0.35 3.31 15.17
C ARG A 86 1.07 3.49 15.65
N GLY A 87 1.57 2.46 16.34
CA GLY A 87 2.99 2.30 16.70
C GLY A 87 3.34 3.01 17.99
N LYS A 88 3.64 2.25 19.05
CA LYS A 88 3.95 2.80 20.38
C LYS A 88 5.08 3.82 20.33
N PHE A 89 6.22 3.44 19.73
CA PHE A 89 7.40 4.30 19.62
C PHE A 89 7.11 5.63 18.93
N ARG A 90 6.48 5.61 17.74
CA ARG A 90 6.19 6.85 16.99
C ARG A 90 5.16 7.72 17.74
N ARG A 91 4.23 7.13 18.49
CA ARG A 91 3.29 7.90 19.32
C ARG A 91 3.96 8.64 20.47
N GLU A 92 5.01 8.09 21.03
CA GLU A 92 5.75 8.71 22.14
C GLU A 92 6.76 9.74 21.61
N ASN A 93 7.42 9.45 20.47
CA ASN A 93 8.61 10.19 20.03
C ASN A 93 8.41 11.08 18.79
N CYS A 94 7.32 10.93 18.02
CA CYS A 94 7.11 11.69 16.78
C CYS A 94 6.06 12.79 16.92
N PHE A 95 6.17 13.82 16.07
CA PHE A 95 5.13 14.83 15.89
C PHE A 95 3.89 14.22 15.22
N PHE A 96 4.04 13.63 14.02
CA PHE A 96 2.98 12.86 13.39
C PHE A 96 3.13 11.38 13.73
N THR A 97 2.00 10.71 13.88
CA THR A 97 1.94 9.27 14.10
C THR A 97 1.35 8.62 12.86
N PRO A 98 1.85 7.46 12.39
CA PRO A 98 1.20 6.72 11.32
C PRO A 98 -0.26 6.45 11.67
N ILE A 99 -1.11 6.53 10.66
CA ILE A 99 -2.56 6.45 10.84
C ILE A 99 -3.07 5.13 10.26
N LYS A 100 -3.88 4.43 11.03
CA LYS A 100 -4.75 3.37 10.51
C LYS A 100 -6.08 3.99 10.14
N ILE A 101 -6.49 3.80 8.89
CA ILE A 101 -7.77 4.24 8.35
C ILE A 101 -8.67 3.01 8.26
N LYS A 102 -9.89 3.14 8.79
CA LYS A 102 -10.92 2.12 8.68
C LYS A 102 -12.11 2.70 7.92
N ILE A 103 -12.57 1.97 6.92
CA ILE A 103 -13.68 2.34 6.04
C ILE A 103 -14.77 1.27 6.18
N LYS A 104 -16.02 1.69 6.39
CA LYS A 104 -17.13 0.72 6.46
C LYS A 104 -17.39 0.17 5.06
N LYS A 105 -17.69 -1.14 4.95
CA LYS A 105 -17.96 -1.80 3.65
C LYS A 105 -19.02 -1.07 2.83
N ARG A 106 -20.08 -0.59 3.49
CA ARG A 106 -21.18 0.13 2.85
C ARG A 106 -20.76 1.49 2.29
N ASP A 107 -19.83 2.18 2.97
CA ASP A 107 -19.36 3.51 2.59
C ASP A 107 -18.31 3.39 1.46
N ALA A 108 -17.59 2.26 1.40
CA ALA A 108 -16.58 2.00 0.36
C ALA A 108 -17.18 1.53 -0.98
N LYS A 109 -18.41 0.99 -0.99
CA LYS A 109 -19.02 0.39 -2.19
C LYS A 109 -19.29 1.48 -3.25
N GLY A 110 -18.88 1.24 -4.49
CA GLY A 110 -19.02 2.19 -5.60
C GLY A 110 -18.03 3.37 -5.54
N THR A 111 -17.05 3.34 -4.62
CA THR A 111 -16.01 4.36 -4.50
C THR A 111 -14.65 3.80 -4.94
N LEU A 112 -13.64 4.66 -5.10
CA LEU A 112 -12.25 4.23 -5.34
C LEU A 112 -11.72 3.29 -4.25
N PHE A 113 -12.28 3.36 -3.04
CA PHE A 113 -11.86 2.57 -1.88
C PHE A 113 -12.57 1.23 -1.76
N GLU A 114 -13.38 0.82 -2.73
CA GLU A 114 -14.04 -0.48 -2.72
C GLU A 114 -13.01 -1.62 -2.57
N GLY A 115 -13.34 -2.63 -1.74
CA GLY A 115 -12.41 -3.70 -1.35
C GLY A 115 -11.44 -3.33 -0.22
N ASN A 116 -11.24 -2.04 0.09
CA ASN A 116 -10.22 -1.58 1.04
C ASN A 116 -10.80 -1.14 2.39
N LYS A 117 -11.08 -2.10 3.28
CA LYS A 117 -11.67 -1.80 4.61
C LYS A 117 -10.68 -1.20 5.61
N ASN A 118 -9.40 -1.55 5.49
CA ASN A 118 -8.35 -1.13 6.41
C ASN A 118 -7.13 -0.69 5.61
N LEU A 119 -6.77 0.58 5.74
CA LEU A 119 -5.59 1.16 5.10
C LEU A 119 -4.63 1.67 6.18
N LYS A 120 -3.35 1.75 5.82
CA LYS A 120 -2.29 2.30 6.66
C LYS A 120 -1.69 3.47 5.89
N MET A 121 -1.53 4.59 6.58
CA MET A 121 -0.95 5.81 6.05
C MET A 121 0.36 6.08 6.81
N VAL A 122 1.47 6.05 6.09
CA VAL A 122 2.82 6.21 6.65
C VAL A 122 3.16 7.68 6.73
N MET A 123 3.15 8.24 7.95
CA MET A 123 3.46 9.65 8.17
C MET A 123 4.95 9.88 8.49
N PRO A 124 5.54 11.02 8.09
CA PRO A 124 6.87 11.44 8.54
C PRO A 124 6.87 11.69 10.05
N CYS A 125 7.99 11.40 10.73
CA CYS A 125 8.05 11.56 12.19
C CYS A 125 8.06 13.04 12.63
N LEU A 126 8.71 13.91 11.86
CA LEU A 126 8.95 15.32 12.20
C LEU A 126 8.36 16.25 11.13
N THR A 127 8.22 17.54 11.47
CA THR A 127 7.65 18.59 10.60
C THR A 127 8.69 19.37 9.81
N SER A 128 9.99 19.09 9.96
CA SER A 128 11.04 19.80 9.23
C SER A 128 11.02 19.48 7.74
N SER A 129 11.57 20.40 6.93
CA SER A 129 11.78 20.20 5.50
C SER A 129 12.63 18.95 5.26
N GLY A 130 12.26 18.14 4.25
CA GLY A 130 12.98 16.91 3.86
C GLY A 130 12.51 15.61 4.53
N ASN A 131 11.62 15.63 5.55
CA ASN A 131 11.15 14.37 6.15
C ASN A 131 10.24 13.54 5.23
N SER A 132 9.57 14.18 4.27
CA SER A 132 8.83 13.46 3.22
C SER A 132 9.77 12.57 2.40
N ASP A 133 11.05 12.92 2.28
CA ASP A 133 12.00 12.17 1.45
C ASP A 133 12.28 10.78 2.03
N LEU A 134 12.34 10.66 3.37
CA LEU A 134 12.48 9.35 4.03
C LEU A 134 11.25 8.47 3.80
N VAL A 135 10.06 9.06 3.82
CA VAL A 135 8.81 8.34 3.53
C VAL A 135 8.77 7.91 2.07
N VAL A 136 9.18 8.78 1.14
CA VAL A 136 9.27 8.44 -0.29
C VAL A 136 10.32 7.36 -0.55
N LYS A 137 11.46 7.37 0.15
CA LYS A 137 12.43 6.27 0.11
C LYS A 137 11.83 4.95 0.60
N GLU A 138 11.08 4.98 1.71
CA GLU A 138 10.36 3.81 2.21
C GLU A 138 9.36 3.28 1.16
N TYR A 139 8.60 4.15 0.50
CA TYR A 139 7.72 3.79 -0.61
C TYR A 139 8.47 3.09 -1.76
N LEU A 140 9.62 3.64 -2.18
CA LEU A 140 10.42 3.03 -3.25
C LEU A 140 10.91 1.63 -2.86
N CYS A 141 11.23 1.39 -1.59
CA CYS A 141 11.55 0.04 -1.11
C CYS A 141 10.38 -0.93 -1.26
N TYR A 142 9.13 -0.50 -0.98
CA TYR A 142 7.95 -1.32 -1.23
C TYR A 142 7.77 -1.60 -2.72
N LYS A 143 7.93 -0.59 -3.58
CA LYS A 143 7.83 -0.78 -5.04
C LYS A 143 8.88 -1.71 -5.62
N LEU A 144 10.12 -1.61 -5.16
CA LEU A 144 11.16 -2.58 -5.53
C LEU A 144 10.80 -3.99 -5.06
N TYR A 145 10.21 -4.12 -3.87
CA TYR A 145 9.79 -5.41 -3.33
C TYR A 145 8.62 -6.05 -4.09
N GLU A 146 7.69 -5.23 -4.63
CA GLU A 146 6.60 -5.67 -5.50
C GLU A 146 7.13 -6.42 -6.74
N GLU A 147 8.27 -6.00 -7.30
CA GLU A 147 8.86 -6.61 -8.50
C GLU A 147 9.56 -7.95 -8.23
N ILE A 148 10.07 -8.16 -7.03
CA ILE A 148 10.89 -9.34 -6.70
C ILE A 148 10.12 -10.43 -5.93
N SER A 149 8.94 -10.12 -5.40
CA SER A 149 8.16 -11.04 -4.58
C SER A 149 6.67 -11.00 -4.95
N PRO A 150 6.03 -12.17 -5.19
CA PRO A 150 4.58 -12.25 -5.34
C PRO A 150 3.84 -12.01 -4.00
N TYR A 151 4.57 -11.96 -2.88
CA TYR A 151 4.02 -11.65 -1.56
C TYR A 151 4.42 -10.24 -1.17
N ASN A 152 3.71 -9.23 -1.69
CA ASN A 152 3.99 -7.82 -1.43
C ASN A 152 2.75 -7.10 -0.86
N PHE A 153 2.95 -5.83 -0.48
CA PHE A 153 1.85 -4.96 -0.12
C PHE A 153 1.60 -3.97 -1.26
N ASN A 154 0.34 -3.84 -1.66
CA ASN A 154 -0.07 -2.78 -2.57
C ASN A 154 0.11 -1.41 -1.90
N THR A 155 0.93 -0.57 -2.52
CA THR A 155 1.23 0.78 -2.05
C THR A 155 0.91 1.83 -3.11
N ARG A 156 0.53 3.04 -2.69
CA ARG A 156 0.26 4.16 -3.60
C ARG A 156 0.60 5.48 -2.92
N LEU A 157 1.27 6.36 -3.66
CA LEU A 157 1.59 7.70 -3.17
C LEU A 157 0.34 8.55 -2.95
N LEU A 158 0.44 9.44 -1.97
CA LEU A 158 -0.56 10.38 -1.52
C LEU A 158 0.06 11.76 -1.41
N ASP A 159 -0.57 12.72 -2.08
CA ASP A 159 -0.32 14.14 -1.87
C ASP A 159 -1.40 14.64 -0.89
N LEU A 160 -1.06 14.61 0.40
CA LEU A 160 -2.00 14.83 1.50
C LEU A 160 -1.91 16.26 2.02
N THR A 161 -3.05 16.95 2.07
CA THR A 161 -3.21 18.20 2.82
C THR A 161 -3.84 17.91 4.18
N LEU A 162 -3.12 18.21 5.26
CA LEU A 162 -3.57 18.03 6.63
C LEU A 162 -3.93 19.35 7.30
N THR A 163 -5.06 19.35 8.01
CA THR A 163 -5.52 20.49 8.80
C THR A 163 -5.83 20.06 10.23
N ASP A 164 -5.30 20.82 11.21
CA ASP A 164 -5.59 20.59 12.64
C ASP A 164 -6.85 21.37 13.05
N ASN A 165 -7.94 20.64 13.30
CA ASN A 165 -9.25 21.20 13.61
C ASN A 165 -9.36 21.87 14.99
N ARG A 166 -8.34 21.77 15.85
CA ARG A 166 -8.35 22.46 17.15
C ARG A 166 -7.77 23.85 17.13
N LYS A 167 -7.11 24.25 16.04
CA LYS A 167 -6.56 25.60 15.90
C LYS A 167 -7.68 26.56 15.51
N LYS A 168 -7.73 27.72 16.17
CA LYS A 168 -8.68 28.80 15.84
C LYS A 168 -8.52 29.29 14.40
N ILE A 169 -7.29 29.28 13.88
CA ILE A 169 -6.96 29.52 12.47
C ILE A 169 -6.12 28.32 12.00
N PRO A 170 -6.75 27.31 11.38
CA PRO A 170 -6.04 26.14 10.90
C PRO A 170 -5.11 26.50 9.74
N LYS A 171 -3.84 26.09 9.82
CA LYS A 171 -2.88 26.20 8.71
C LYS A 171 -2.76 24.84 8.03
N PRO A 172 -3.05 24.72 6.72
CA PRO A 172 -2.89 23.46 6.01
C PRO A 172 -1.41 23.09 5.89
N ILE A 173 -1.11 21.80 6.04
CA ILE A 173 0.23 21.22 5.89
C ILE A 173 0.18 20.22 4.76
N SER A 174 0.93 20.46 3.69
CA SER A 174 1.04 19.53 2.57
C SER A 174 2.18 18.54 2.80
N LEU A 175 1.90 17.25 2.70
CA LEU A 175 2.84 16.14 2.90
C LEU A 175 2.77 15.18 1.71
N LYS A 176 3.91 14.64 1.29
CA LYS A 176 3.98 13.50 0.38
C LYS A 176 4.23 12.23 1.19
N LEU A 177 3.38 11.23 1.02
CA LEU A 177 3.41 9.97 1.78
C LEU A 177 2.73 8.84 1.01
N PHE A 178 2.52 7.67 1.62
CA PHE A 178 1.83 6.53 1.01
C PHE A 178 1.08 5.68 2.06
#